data_AF-A0ABD0PVI6-F1
#
_entry.id   AF-A0ABD0PVI6-F1
#
_cell.length_a   1.000
_cell.length_b   1.000
_cell.length_c   1.000
_cell.angle_alpha   90.00
_cell.angle_beta   90.00
_cell.angle_gamma   90.00
#
_symmetry.space_group_name_H-M   'P 1'
#
loop_
_entity.id
_entity.type
_entity.pdbx_description
1 polymer ?
#
loop_
_entity_poly.entity_id
_entity_poly.type
_entity_poly.pdbx_seq_one_letter_code
_entity_poly.pdbx_strand_id
1 'polypeptide(L)'
;DSDDDDDEVLSSISIGILTVISEDCETTPYSLHLDATSTAIILEGKVVMDDLGNLPKAMCTLFGLMYALNLEYPPVMKNTFDFIQR
;
A
#
# COMPACT_ATOMS: atom_id res chain seq x y z
N ASP A 1 -7.66 11.82 21.58
CA ASP A 1 -8.39 10.55 21.78
C ASP A 1 -8.92 9.92 20.48
N SER A 2 -8.24 10.03 19.35
CA SER A 2 -8.68 9.31 18.13
C SER A 2 -7.56 8.61 17.36
N ASP A 3 -6.33 8.56 17.90
CA ASP A 3 -5.21 7.88 17.23
C ASP A 3 -5.16 6.37 17.53
N ASP A 4 -5.80 5.89 18.62
CA ASP A 4 -5.74 4.48 19.03
C ASP A 4 -6.47 3.53 18.04
N ASP A 5 -7.58 3.95 17.44
CA ASP A 5 -8.38 3.10 16.54
C ASP A 5 -7.66 2.83 15.21
N ASP A 6 -6.95 3.82 14.66
CA ASP A 6 -6.24 3.67 13.39
C ASP A 6 -5.02 2.75 13.55
N ASP A 7 -4.30 2.84 14.67
CA ASP A 7 -3.16 1.97 14.98
C ASP A 7 -3.58 0.50 15.13
N GLU A 8 -4.77 0.23 15.69
CA GLU A 8 -5.30 -1.14 15.78
C GLU A 8 -5.59 -1.72 14.38
N VAL A 9 -6.18 -0.93 13.50
CA VAL A 9 -6.44 -1.34 12.10
C VAL A 9 -5.13 -1.60 11.37
N LEU A 10 -4.15 -0.69 11.48
CA LEU A 10 -2.84 -0.84 10.86
C LEU A 10 -2.14 -2.10 11.37
N SER A 11 -2.18 -2.38 12.67
CA SER A 11 -1.52 -3.54 13.29
C SER A 11 -1.93 -4.90 12.68
N SER A 12 -3.14 -4.98 12.12
CA SER A 12 -3.66 -6.19 11.47
C SER A 12 -3.14 -6.41 10.04
N ILE A 13 -2.52 -5.38 9.43
CA ILE A 13 -2.06 -5.39 8.04
C ILE A 13 -0.62 -5.91 7.98
N SER A 14 -0.44 -7.09 7.41
CA SER A 14 0.92 -7.63 7.20
C SER A 14 1.68 -6.90 6.09
N ILE A 15 1.03 -6.63 4.95
CA ILE A 15 1.59 -5.85 3.83
C ILE A 15 0.43 -5.10 3.16
N GLY A 16 0.58 -3.79 2.94
CA GLY A 16 -0.46 -2.98 2.31
C GLY A 16 0.03 -1.62 1.79
N ILE A 17 -0.83 -0.97 0.99
CA ILE A 17 -0.64 0.42 0.56
C ILE A 17 -1.83 1.23 1.03
N LEU A 18 -1.55 2.25 1.82
CA LEU A 18 -2.52 3.27 2.22
C LEU A 18 -2.53 4.37 1.17
N THR A 19 -3.70 4.76 0.71
CA THR A 19 -3.89 5.79 -0.31
C THR A 19 -4.82 6.86 0.24
N VAL A 20 -4.34 8.10 0.28
CA VAL A 20 -5.11 9.26 0.73
C VAL A 20 -5.78 9.90 -0.48
N ILE A 21 -7.10 9.92 -0.46
CA ILE A 21 -7.94 10.43 -1.54
C ILE A 21 -8.63 11.70 -1.04
N SER A 22 -8.73 12.72 -1.89
CA SER A 22 -9.50 13.93 -1.54
C SER A 22 -10.98 13.60 -1.39
N GLU A 23 -11.66 14.23 -0.43
CA GLU A 23 -13.11 14.09 -0.24
C GLU A 23 -13.91 14.56 -1.46
N ASP A 24 -13.33 15.45 -2.28
CA ASP A 24 -13.91 15.92 -3.53
C ASP A 24 -13.84 14.90 -4.69
N CYS A 25 -13.15 13.77 -4.50
CA CYS A 25 -12.99 12.75 -5.52
C CYS A 25 -14.14 11.75 -5.47
N GLU A 26 -14.84 11.53 -6.58
CA GLU A 26 -15.90 10.52 -6.64
C GLU A 26 -15.33 9.12 -6.36
N THR A 27 -15.70 8.55 -5.21
CA THR A 27 -15.31 7.19 -4.81
C THR A 27 -16.21 6.19 -5.52
N THR A 28 -15.88 5.84 -6.76
CA THR A 28 -16.54 4.70 -7.41
C THR A 28 -15.91 3.40 -6.95
N PRO A 29 -16.70 2.32 -6.75
CA PRO A 29 -16.12 1.00 -6.53
C PRO A 29 -15.20 0.67 -7.71
N TYR A 30 -14.00 0.19 -7.42
CA TYR A 30 -12.92 -0.09 -8.38
C TYR A 30 -12.16 1.13 -8.95
N SER A 31 -12.39 2.35 -8.46
CA SER A 31 -11.49 3.46 -8.79
C SER A 31 -10.11 3.20 -8.20
N LEU A 32 -9.09 3.21 -9.06
CA LEU A 32 -7.71 3.00 -8.66
C LEU A 32 -7.03 4.28 -8.14
N HIS A 33 -7.74 5.41 -8.13
CA HIS A 33 -7.29 6.73 -7.66
C HIS A 33 -5.78 6.96 -7.88
N LEU A 34 -5.35 6.87 -9.15
CA LEU A 34 -3.94 6.99 -9.51
C LEU A 34 -3.35 8.36 -9.16
N ASP A 35 -4.21 9.38 -9.08
CA ASP A 35 -3.91 10.77 -8.70
C ASP A 35 -4.18 11.02 -7.20
N ALA A 36 -3.96 10.01 -6.36
CA ALA A 36 -4.08 10.16 -4.92
C ALA A 36 -3.19 11.29 -4.39
N THR A 37 -3.69 12.01 -3.38
CA THR A 37 -2.98 13.13 -2.75
C THR A 37 -1.69 12.66 -2.07
N SER A 38 -1.72 11.47 -1.47
CA SER A 38 -0.55 10.84 -0.88
C SER A 38 -0.73 9.32 -0.80
N THR A 39 0.39 8.60 -0.76
CA THR A 39 0.42 7.14 -0.63
C THR A 39 1.50 6.73 0.37
N ALA A 40 1.22 5.69 1.14
CA ALA A 40 2.12 5.14 2.14
C ALA A 40 2.14 3.61 2.08
N ILE A 41 3.28 3.01 2.43
CA ILE A 41 3.51 1.57 2.46
C ILE A 41 3.50 1.11 3.90
N ILE A 42 2.68 0.10 4.17
CA ILE A 42 2.55 -0.52 5.48
C ILE A 42 3.15 -1.92 5.41
N LEU A 43 4.08 -2.21 6.32
CA LEU A 43 4.65 -3.54 6.53
C LEU A 43 4.54 -3.90 8.02
N GLU A 44 4.02 -5.09 8.32
CA GLU A 44 3.81 -5.61 9.68
C GLU A 44 3.15 -4.58 10.61
N GLY A 45 2.14 -3.91 10.09
CA GLY A 45 1.34 -2.90 10.76
C GLY A 45 2.06 -1.58 11.07
N LYS A 46 3.19 -1.32 10.42
CA LYS A 46 3.90 -0.04 10.51
C LYS A 46 4.03 0.62 9.16
N VAL A 47 3.82 1.93 9.14
CA VAL A 47 4.16 2.75 7.98
C VAL A 47 5.69 2.79 7.85
N VAL A 48 6.21 2.16 6.81
CA VAL A 48 7.66 2.10 6.54
C VAL A 48 8.11 3.19 5.58
N MET A 49 7.19 3.70 4.78
CA MET A 49 7.46 4.74 3.80
C MET A 49 6.16 5.50 3.49
N ASP A 50 6.23 6.81 3.49
CA ASP A 50 5.13 7.72 3.24
C ASP A 50 5.45 8.67 2.08
N ASP A 51 4.47 9.49 1.70
CA ASP A 51 4.58 10.51 0.67
C ASP A 51 5.13 10.02 -0.69
N LEU A 52 4.71 8.81 -1.10
CA LEU A 52 5.10 8.24 -2.39
C LEU A 52 4.40 8.93 -3.58
N GLY A 53 3.44 9.82 -3.32
CA GLY A 53 2.63 10.51 -4.30
C GLY A 53 1.59 9.56 -4.90
N ASN A 54 1.98 8.84 -5.96
CA ASN A 54 1.04 8.06 -6.77
C ASN A 54 1.05 6.56 -6.44
N LEU A 55 -0.11 5.92 -6.61
CA LEU A 55 -0.28 4.47 -6.39
C LEU A 55 0.73 3.60 -7.16
N PRO A 56 1.03 3.82 -8.47
CA PRO A 56 2.00 3.00 -9.19
C PRO A 56 3.40 3.06 -8.59
N LYS A 57 3.80 4.22 -8.07
CA LYS A 57 5.11 4.41 -7.42
C LYS A 57 5.15 3.69 -6.07
N ALA A 58 4.10 3.80 -5.27
CA ALA A 58 3.95 3.04 -4.04
C ALA A 58 3.98 1.52 -4.30
N MET A 59 3.29 1.03 -5.32
CA MET A 59 3.33 -0.38 -5.72
C MET A 59 4.75 -0.83 -6.08
N CYS A 60 5.44 -0.11 -6.98
CA CYS A 60 6.81 -0.43 -7.36
C CYS A 60 7.76 -0.47 -6.15
N THR A 61 7.65 0.51 -5.25
CA THR A 61 8.46 0.55 -4.04
C THR A 61 8.13 -0.62 -3.12
N LEU A 62 6.86 -0.98 -2.95
CA LEU A 62 6.45 -2.12 -2.15
C LEU A 62 7.06 -3.43 -2.69
N PHE A 63 7.02 -3.66 -4.02
CA PHE A 63 7.67 -4.83 -4.63
C PHE A 63 9.19 -4.80 -4.44
N GLY A 64 9.81 -3.63 -4.59
CA GLY A 64 11.23 -3.42 -4.34
C GLY A 64 11.62 -3.70 -2.89
N LEU A 65 10.81 -3.28 -1.92
CA LEU A 65 10.99 -3.54 -0.50
C LEU A 65 10.85 -5.03 -0.18
N MET A 66 9.81 -5.68 -0.71
CA MET A 66 9.64 -7.13 -0.56
C MET A 66 10.85 -7.89 -1.11
N TYR A 67 11.39 -7.45 -2.25
CA TYR A 67 12.62 -8.03 -2.83
C TYR A 67 13.87 -7.73 -1.98
N ALA A 68 14.06 -6.48 -1.56
CA ALA A 68 15.24 -6.04 -0.82
C ALA A 68 15.31 -6.63 0.60
N LEU A 69 14.15 -6.79 1.25
CA LEU A 69 14.02 -7.36 2.59
C LEU A 69 13.84 -8.89 2.58
N ASN A 70 13.76 -9.50 1.40
CA ASN A 70 13.47 -10.94 1.23
C ASN A 70 12.23 -11.37 2.03
N LEU A 71 11.19 -10.52 2.02
CA LEU A 71 9.91 -10.84 2.66
C LEU A 71 9.25 -11.98 1.86
N GLU A 72 8.73 -12.98 2.55
CA GLU A 72 7.94 -14.03 1.89
C GLU A 72 6.69 -13.39 1.27
N TYR A 73 6.62 -13.39 -0.06
CA TYR A 73 5.44 -12.91 -0.78
C TYR A 73 4.22 -13.73 -0.36
N PRO A 74 3.13 -13.09 0.08
CA PRO A 74 1.89 -13.79 0.34
C PRO A 74 1.48 -14.58 -0.91
N PRO A 75 1.01 -15.83 -0.79
CA PRO A 75 0.68 -16.68 -1.95
C PRO A 75 -0.39 -16.07 -2.87
N VAL A 76 -1.20 -15.13 -2.36
CA VAL A 76 -2.17 -14.33 -3.12
C VAL A 76 -1.51 -13.36 -4.12
N MET A 77 -0.30 -12.86 -3.84
CA MET A 77 0.44 -11.93 -4.71
C MET A 77 1.31 -12.63 -5.75
N LYS A 78 1.35 -13.96 -5.76
CA LYS A 78 2.13 -14.75 -6.72
C LYS A 78 1.79 -14.43 -8.18
N ASN A 79 0.50 -14.17 -8.47
CA ASN A 79 0.03 -13.80 -9.80
C ASN A 79 0.50 -12.40 -10.23
N THR A 80 0.61 -11.45 -9.29
CA THR A 80 1.12 -10.10 -9.58
C THR A 80 2.63 -10.11 -9.79
N PHE A 81 3.35 -10.96 -9.05
CA PHE A 81 4.79 -11.15 -9.20
C PHE A 81 5.15 -11.76 -10.57
N ASP A 82 4.48 -12.84 -10.99
CA ASP A 82 4.67 -13.44 -12.32
C ASP A 82 4.39 -12.47 -13.48
N PHE A 83 3.54 -11.46 -13.25
CA PHE A 83 3.22 -10.44 -14.24
C PHE A 83 4.27 -9.32 -14.31
N ILE A 84 4.82 -8.89 -13.18
CA ILE A 84 5.79 -7.78 -13.11
C ILE A 84 7.22 -8.26 -13.40
N GLN A 85 7.57 -9.49 -13.05
CA GLN A 85 8.93 -10.04 -13.21
C GLN A 85 9.19 -10.68 -14.59
N ARG A 86 8.22 -10.68 -15.51
CA ARG A 86 8.33 -11.39 -16.80
C ARG A 86 8.62 -10.46 -17.99
#